data_AF-A0A9X5H7B8-F1
#
_entry.id   AF-A0A9X5H7B8-F1
#
_cell.length_a   1.000
_cell.length_b   1.000
_cell.length_c   1.000
_cell.angle_alpha   90.00
_cell.angle_beta   90.00
_cell.angle_gamma   90.00
#
_symmetry.space_group_name_H-M   'P 1'
#
loop_
_entity.id
_entity.type
_entity.pdbx_description
1 polymer ?
#
loop_
_entity_poly.entity_id
_entity_poly.type
_entity_poly.pdbx_seq_one_letter_code
_entity_poly.pdbx_strand_id
1 'polypeptide(L)'
;MFNEYYAKDISRKVTSALNTARAEGKFVIKLAPYGYLKFPEDKQSLVVDGETAGVVKRIFRLFLEGNGYGRIAGILNGEGIPCPEVYRK
;
A
#
# COMPACT_ATOMS: atom_id res chain seq x y z
N MET A 1 28.25 13.71 -21.91
CA MET A 1 27.73 12.51 -22.59
C MET A 1 27.94 11.21 -21.80
N PHE A 2 29.11 10.96 -21.21
CA PHE A 2 29.36 9.73 -20.42
C PHE A 2 28.43 9.52 -19.21
N ASN A 3 28.13 10.60 -18.47
CA ASN A 3 27.33 10.51 -17.25
C ASN A 3 25.86 10.14 -17.52
N GLU A 4 25.32 10.55 -18.66
CA GLU A 4 23.93 10.29 -19.06
C GLU A 4 23.72 8.83 -19.46
N TYR A 5 24.69 8.24 -20.18
CA TYR A 5 24.70 6.82 -20.48
C TYR A 5 24.82 5.96 -19.23
N TYR A 6 25.68 6.36 -18.28
CA TYR A 6 25.84 5.67 -17.00
C TYR A 6 24.54 5.74 -16.16
N ALA A 7 23.95 6.92 -16.01
CA ALA A 7 22.68 7.10 -15.31
C ALA A 7 21.55 6.25 -15.92
N LYS A 8 21.48 6.19 -17.26
CA LYS A 8 20.48 5.39 -17.98
C LYS A 8 20.67 3.88 -17.82
N ASP A 9 21.91 3.41 -17.70
CA ASP A 9 22.19 1.99 -17.45
C ASP A 9 21.83 1.58 -16.02
N ILE A 10 22.22 2.39 -15.02
CA ILE A 10 21.85 2.17 -13.63
C ILE A 10 20.33 2.19 -13.44
N SER A 11 19.64 3.16 -14.04
CA SER A 11 18.18 3.23 -14.01
C SER A 11 17.52 1.96 -14.58
N ARG A 12 18.02 1.46 -15.72
CA ARG A 12 17.52 0.22 -16.32
C ARG A 12 17.74 -0.99 -15.41
N LYS A 13 18.92 -1.12 -14.81
CA LYS A 13 19.26 -2.21 -13.89
C LYS A 13 18.36 -2.20 -12.64
N VAL A 14 18.16 -1.04 -12.04
CA VAL A 14 17.26 -0.88 -10.88
C VAL A 14 15.84 -1.26 -11.28
N THR A 15 15.29 -0.72 -12.36
CA THR A 15 13.94 -1.07 -12.81
C THR A 15 13.78 -2.56 -13.09
N SER A 16 14.77 -3.19 -13.72
CA SER A 16 14.76 -4.64 -13.97
C SER A 16 14.71 -5.44 -12.66
N ALA A 17 15.56 -5.11 -11.68
CA ALA A 17 15.57 -5.80 -10.40
C ALA A 17 14.23 -5.65 -9.65
N LEU A 18 13.64 -4.45 -9.68
CA LEU A 18 12.32 -4.21 -9.07
C LEU A 18 11.21 -5.00 -9.78
N ASN A 19 11.27 -5.13 -11.11
CA ASN A 19 10.30 -5.91 -11.88
C ASN A 19 10.41 -7.40 -11.59
N THR A 20 11.62 -7.94 -11.50
CA THR A 20 11.84 -9.35 -11.10
C THR A 20 11.26 -9.61 -9.71
N ALA A 21 11.54 -8.76 -8.74
CA ALA A 21 10.98 -8.90 -7.39
C ALA A 21 9.43 -8.87 -7.39
N ARG A 22 8.81 -7.97 -8.17
CA ARG A 22 7.34 -7.92 -8.31
C ARG A 22 6.78 -9.21 -8.93
N ALA A 23 7.44 -9.75 -9.95
CA ALA A 23 7.01 -10.99 -10.61
C ALA A 23 7.10 -12.20 -9.66
N GLU A 24 8.05 -12.20 -8.74
CA GLU A 24 8.19 -13.19 -7.66
C GLU A 24 7.18 -12.98 -6.51
N GLY A 25 6.29 -11.99 -6.60
CA GLY A 25 5.31 -11.66 -5.55
C GLY A 25 5.90 -10.91 -4.35
N LYS A 26 7.16 -10.48 -4.42
CA LYS A 26 7.81 -9.73 -3.35
C LYS A 26 7.28 -8.31 -3.32
N PHE A 27 6.93 -7.85 -2.13
CA PHE A 27 6.55 -6.47 -1.88
C PHE A 27 7.80 -5.58 -1.88
N VAL A 28 7.87 -4.68 -2.86
CA VAL A 28 9.06 -3.87 -3.12
C VAL A 28 8.97 -2.47 -2.51
N ILE A 29 7.77 -2.06 -2.07
CA ILE A 29 7.52 -0.70 -1.59
C ILE A 29 7.91 -0.57 -0.10
N LYS A 30 8.42 0.61 0.28
CA LYS A 30 8.89 0.89 1.64
C LYS A 30 7.78 0.81 2.70
N LEU A 31 6.55 1.19 2.36
CA LEU A 31 5.41 1.26 3.26
C LEU A 31 4.31 0.28 2.83
N ALA A 32 3.74 -0.46 3.77
CA ALA A 32 2.60 -1.33 3.50
C ALA A 32 1.32 -0.49 3.30
N PRO A 33 0.44 -0.87 2.34
CA PRO A 33 -0.84 -0.21 2.16
C PRO A 33 -1.75 -0.42 3.38
N TYR A 34 -2.70 0.50 3.60
CA TYR A 34 -3.70 0.38 4.66
C TYR A 34 -4.48 -0.94 4.53
N GLY A 35 -4.67 -1.66 5.65
CA GLY A 35 -5.19 -3.04 5.64
C GLY A 35 -4.11 -4.12 5.64
N TYR A 36 -2.82 -3.76 5.53
CA TYR A 36 -1.70 -4.69 5.51
C TYR A 36 -0.57 -4.26 6.44
N LEU A 37 0.07 -5.23 7.09
CA LEU A 37 1.30 -5.08 7.85
C LEU A 37 2.46 -5.73 7.09
N LYS A 38 3.68 -5.24 7.31
CA LYS A 38 4.87 -5.95 6.87
C LYS A 38 5.12 -7.15 7.77
N PHE A 39 5.53 -8.27 7.19
CA PHE A 39 5.97 -9.39 7.99
C PHE A 39 7.29 -9.01 8.72
N PRO A 40 7.41 -9.26 10.03
CA PRO A 40 8.59 -8.85 10.79
C PRO A 40 9.86 -9.58 10.36
N GLU A 41 9.73 -10.84 9.95
CA GLU A 41 10.83 -11.69 9.49
C GLU A 41 11.18 -11.46 8.01
N ASP A 42 10.18 -11.10 7.19
CA ASP A 42 10.37 -10.84 5.77
C ASP A 42 9.71 -9.52 5.34
N LYS A 43 10.54 -8.50 5.14
CA LYS A 43 10.09 -7.15 4.73
C LYS A 43 9.47 -7.13 3.33
N GLN A 44 9.64 -8.21 2.57
CA GLN A 44 9.07 -8.42 1.24
C GLN A 44 7.72 -9.14 1.27
N SER A 45 7.26 -9.59 2.44
CA SER A 45 5.96 -10.20 2.63
C SER A 45 5.00 -9.25 3.35
N LEU A 46 3.74 -9.28 2.93
CA LEU A 46 2.65 -8.55 3.58
C LEU A 46 1.71 -9.54 4.27
N VAL A 47 1.27 -9.17 5.47
CA VAL A 47 0.23 -9.88 6.22
C VAL A 47 -0.99 -8.98 6.33
N VAL A 48 -2.18 -9.56 6.29
CA VAL A 48 -3.44 -8.83 6.45
C VAL A 48 -3.53 -8.35 7.89
N ASP A 49 -3.74 -7.05 8.07
CA ASP A 49 -4.02 -6.48 9.39
C ASP A 49 -5.48 -6.73 9.76
N GLY A 50 -5.75 -7.50 10.82
CA GLY A 50 -7.11 -7.90 11.17
C GLY A 50 -8.05 -6.71 11.46
N GLU A 51 -7.51 -5.66 12.09
CA GLU A 51 -8.29 -4.47 12.47
C GLU A 51 -8.56 -3.56 11.26
N THR A 52 -7.52 -3.16 10.53
CA THR A 52 -7.70 -2.23 9.40
C THR A 52 -8.24 -2.90 8.14
N ALA A 53 -8.05 -4.21 7.94
CA ALA A 53 -8.64 -4.91 6.80
C ALA A 53 -10.18 -4.98 6.88
N GLY A 54 -10.74 -5.06 8.09
CA GLY A 54 -12.18 -4.96 8.31
C GLY A 54 -12.74 -3.61 7.84
N VAL A 55 -12.01 -2.53 8.15
CA VAL A 55 -12.34 -1.16 7.71
C VAL A 55 -12.28 -1.05 6.19
N VAL A 56 -11.23 -1.58 5.54
CA VAL A 56 -11.11 -1.57 4.07
C VAL A 56 -12.28 -2.29 3.40
N LYS A 57 -12.61 -3.52 3.83
CA LYS A 57 -13.76 -4.26 3.30
C LYS A 57 -15.06 -3.47 3.45
N ARG A 58 -15.21 -2.77 4.57
CA ARG A 58 -16.39 -1.93 4.84
C ARG A 58 -16.44 -0.69 3.96
N ILE A 59 -15.31 -0.03 3.70
CA ILE A 59 -15.22 1.09 2.74
C ILE A 59 -15.76 0.65 1.38
N PHE A 60 -15.30 -0.50 0.87
CA PHE A 60 -15.77 -1.04 -0.40
C PHE A 60 -17.26 -1.37 -0.37
N ARG A 61 -17.77 -1.96 0.73
CA ARG A 61 -19.20 -2.23 0.88
C ARG A 61 -20.03 -0.93 0.85
N LEU A 62 -19.66 0.07 1.63
CA LEU A 62 -20.37 1.36 1.68
C LEU A 62 -20.36 2.05 0.30
N PHE A 63 -19.27 1.92 -0.46
CA PHE A 63 -19.17 2.43 -1.82
C PHE A 63 -20.14 1.70 -2.77
N LEU A 64 -20.21 0.36 -2.69
CA LEU A 64 -21.16 -0.44 -3.48
C LEU A 64 -22.62 -0.15 -3.11
N GLU A 65 -22.89 0.25 -1.87
CA GLU A 65 -24.21 0.72 -1.42
C GLU A 65 -24.57 2.13 -1.93
N GLY A 66 -23.69 2.78 -2.70
CA GLY A 66 -23.94 4.08 -3.31
C GLY A 66 -23.51 5.28 -2.46
N ASN A 67 -22.77 5.06 -1.35
CA ASN A 67 -22.22 6.17 -0.58
C ASN A 67 -21.03 6.79 -1.33
N GLY A 68 -21.06 8.10 -1.53
CA GLY A 68 -19.90 8.84 -2.04
C GLY A 68 -18.76 8.93 -1.03
N TYR A 69 -17.54 9.18 -1.50
CA TYR A 69 -16.32 9.18 -0.68
C TYR A 69 -16.42 10.04 0.59
N GLY A 70 -16.99 11.25 0.48
CA GLY A 70 -17.16 12.15 1.63
C GLY A 70 -18.12 11.61 2.69
N ARG A 71 -19.19 10.92 2.26
CA ARG A 71 -20.15 10.28 3.18
C ARG A 71 -19.51 9.09 3.89
N ILE A 72 -18.73 8.28 3.17
CA ILE A 72 -17.97 7.17 3.76
C ILE A 72 -16.99 7.70 4.83
N ALA A 73 -16.23 8.74 4.51
CA ALA A 73 -15.32 9.36 5.48
C ALA A 73 -16.07 9.88 6.72
N GLY A 74 -17.22 10.53 6.53
CA GLY A 74 -18.06 10.99 7.63
C GLY A 74 -18.57 9.86 8.53
N ILE A 75 -19.01 8.73 7.94
CA ILE A 75 -19.44 7.53 8.68
C ILE A 75 -18.29 6.99 9.53
N LEU A 76 -17.12 6.78 8.93
CA LEU A 76 -15.96 6.20 9.62
C LEU A 76 -15.44 7.13 10.73
N ASN A 77 -15.37 8.44 10.45
CA ASN A 77 -14.94 9.43 11.43
C ASN A 77 -15.92 9.51 12.62
N GLY A 78 -17.23 9.41 12.37
CA GLY A 78 -18.26 9.40 13.41
C GLY A 78 -18.18 8.19 14.34
N GLU A 79 -17.59 7.10 13.88
CA GLU A 79 -17.38 5.86 14.65
C GLU A 79 -16.01 5.83 15.34
N GLY A 80 -15.23 6.91 15.23
CA GLY A 80 -13.91 7.00 15.83
C GLY A 80 -12.83 6.19 15.11
N ILE A 81 -13.08 5.77 13.86
CA ILE A 81 -12.07 5.07 13.06
C ILE A 81 -11.02 6.10 12.61
N PRO A 82 -9.75 5.96 13.01
CA PRO A 82 -8.72 6.94 12.71
C PRO A 82 -8.33 6.92 11.23
N CYS A 83 -7.89 8.09 10.74
CA CYS A 83 -7.44 8.25 9.37
C CYS A 83 -6.24 7.32 9.07
N PRO A 84 -6.17 6.69 7.88
CA PRO A 84 -5.05 5.86 7.45
C PRO A 84 -3.67 6.51 7.59
N GLU A 85 -3.60 7.84 7.57
CA GLU A 85 -2.37 8.62 7.76
C GLU A 85 -1.71 8.38 9.13
N VAL A 86 -2.50 8.05 10.16
CA VAL A 86 -2.00 7.73 11.51
C VAL A 86 -1.15 6.45 11.50
N TYR A 87 -1.40 5.54 10.56
CA TYR A 87 -0.70 4.26 10.44
C TYR A 87 0.57 4.34 9.57
N ARG A 88 0.82 5.50 8.96
CA ARG A 88 1.99 5.75 8.12
C ARG A 88 3.19 6.13 8.99
N LYS A 89 3.88 5.13 9.56
CA LYS A 89 5.18 5.29 10.22
C LYS A 89 6.35 4.96 9.28
#